data_AF-A0A917U0K2-F1
#
_entry.id   AF-A0A917U0K2-F1
#
_cell.length_a   1.000
_cell.length_b   1.000
_cell.length_c   1.000
_cell.angle_alpha   90.00
_cell.angle_beta   90.00
_cell.angle_gamma   90.00
#
_symmetry.space_group_name_H-M   'P 1'
#
loop_
_entity.id
_entity.type
_entity.pdbx_description
1 polymer ?
#
loop_
_entity_poly.entity_id
_entity_poly.type
_entity_poly.pdbx_seq_one_letter_code
_entity_poly.pdbx_strand_id
1 'polypeptide(L)'
;MTRAGPGVASVVGMKKALIVVGTVFGLYLVVRAIAEPFVIGFDDPATYSKDWGGPSLAGVLLVHCGPGVISAILIGWGLARWRRTVVSARR
;
A
#
# COMPACT_ATOMS: atom_id res chain seq x y z
N MET A 1 -5.52 -7.12 -38.39
CA MET A 1 -5.96 -6.78 -37.02
C MET A 1 -6.33 -8.09 -36.31
N THR A 2 -5.43 -8.67 -35.53
CA THR A 2 -5.68 -9.91 -34.78
C THR A 2 -6.42 -9.57 -33.48
N ARG A 3 -7.70 -9.97 -33.39
CA ARG A 3 -8.51 -9.80 -32.18
C ARG A 3 -7.95 -10.73 -31.09
N ALA A 4 -7.62 -10.17 -29.92
CA ALA A 4 -7.18 -10.98 -28.78
C ALA A 4 -8.25 -12.03 -28.44
N GLY A 5 -7.85 -13.30 -28.30
CA GLY A 5 -8.75 -14.39 -27.92
C GLY A 5 -9.34 -14.18 -26.52
N PRO A 6 -10.48 -14.83 -26.20
CA PRO A 6 -11.23 -14.62 -24.96
C PRO A 6 -10.37 -14.84 -23.68
N GLY A 7 -9.40 -15.75 -23.72
CA GLY A 7 -8.47 -15.98 -22.60
C GLY A 7 -7.47 -14.84 -22.34
N VAL A 8 -7.09 -14.07 -23.36
CA VAL A 8 -6.20 -12.90 -23.17
C VAL A 8 -6.98 -11.74 -22.55
N ALA A 9 -8.24 -11.57 -22.94
CA ALA A 9 -9.12 -10.55 -22.37
C ALA A 9 -9.37 -10.77 -20.87
N SER A 10 -9.55 -12.03 -20.42
CA SER A 10 -9.75 -12.35 -19.00
C SER A 10 -8.49 -12.10 -18.16
N VAL A 11 -7.30 -12.42 -18.67
CA VAL A 11 -6.02 -12.14 -17.98
C VAL A 11 -5.77 -10.64 -17.84
N VAL A 12 -6.06 -9.87 -18.88
CA VAL A 12 -5.97 -8.40 -18.83
C VAL A 12 -6.97 -7.83 -17.84
N GLY A 13 -8.21 -8.33 -17.82
CA GLY A 13 -9.23 -7.96 -16.84
C GLY A 13 -8.82 -8.27 -15.40
N MET A 14 -8.34 -9.48 -15.15
CA MET A 14 -7.87 -9.91 -13.83
C MET A 14 -6.69 -9.06 -13.34
N LYS A 15 -5.71 -8.77 -14.20
CA LYS A 15 -4.60 -7.87 -13.85
C LYS A 15 -5.11 -6.49 -13.43
N LYS A 16 -6.05 -5.91 -14.16
CA LYS A 16 -6.63 -4.60 -13.81
C LYS A 16 -7.34 -4.65 -12.47
N ALA A 17 -8.14 -5.69 -12.22
CA ALA A 17 -8.82 -5.87 -10.94
C ALA A 17 -7.83 -5.97 -9.78
N LEU A 18 -6.78 -6.79 -9.90
CA LEU A 18 -5.74 -6.93 -8.89
C LEU A 18 -5.00 -5.61 -8.63
N ILE A 19 -4.71 -4.83 -9.66
CA ILE A 19 -4.07 -3.51 -9.52
C ILE A 19 -4.97 -2.56 -8.74
N VAL A 20 -6.26 -2.50 -9.07
CA VAL A 20 -7.22 -1.61 -8.39
C VAL A 20 -7.36 -2.02 -6.93
N VAL A 21 -7.65 -3.30 -6.66
CA VAL A 21 -7.80 -3.82 -5.30
C VAL A 21 -6.53 -3.60 -4.49
N GLY A 22 -5.36 -3.95 -5.05
CA GLY A 22 -4.07 -3.78 -4.38
C GLY A 22 -3.76 -2.31 -4.08
N THR A 23 -4.13 -1.40 -4.99
CA THR A 23 -3.91 0.05 -4.80
C THR A 23 -4.84 0.60 -3.72
N VAL A 24 -6.13 0.26 -3.74
CA VAL A 24 -7.09 0.70 -2.72
C VAL A 24 -6.68 0.17 -1.34
N PHE A 25 -6.36 -1.12 -1.25
CA PHE A 25 -5.89 -1.73 0.00
C PHE A 25 -4.56 -1.11 0.48
N GLY A 26 -3.62 -0.88 -0.43
CA GLY A 26 -2.36 -0.21 -0.09
C GLY A 26 -2.56 1.22 0.41
N LEU A 27 -3.44 2.01 -0.22
CA LEU A 27 -3.77 3.36 0.24
C LEU A 27 -4.42 3.34 1.62
N TYR A 28 -5.31 2.38 1.89
CA TYR A 28 -5.87 2.19 3.23
C TYR A 28 -4.78 1.95 4.28
N LEU A 29 -3.79 1.08 3.99
CA LEU A 29 -2.67 0.84 4.89
C LEU A 29 -1.81 2.09 5.12
N VAL A 30 -1.63 2.93 4.10
CA VAL A 30 -0.93 4.21 4.24
C VAL A 30 -1.67 5.16 5.19
N VAL A 31 -2.98 5.32 5.00
CA VAL A 31 -3.80 6.16 5.88
C VAL A 31 -3.77 5.66 7.31
N ARG A 32 -3.87 4.33 7.51
CA ARG A 32 -3.75 3.71 8.83
C ARG A 32 -2.40 4.02 9.48
N ALA A 33 -1.29 3.85 8.75
CA ALA A 33 0.05 4.16 9.25
C ALA A 33 0.25 5.64 9.62
N ILE A 34 -0.46 6.55 8.94
CA ILE A 34 -0.45 7.99 9.27
C ILE A 34 -1.31 8.27 10.50
N ALA A 35 -2.47 7.60 10.63
CA ALA A 35 -3.41 7.83 11.73
C ALA A 35 -2.94 7.24 13.07
N GLU A 36 -2.27 6.09 13.05
CA GLU A 36 -1.85 5.35 14.27
C GLU A 36 -1.06 6.22 15.28
N PRO A 37 -0.06 7.02 14.86
CA PRO A 37 0.65 7.94 15.76
C PRO A 37 -0.24 8.99 16.43
N PHE A 38 -1.39 9.35 15.85
CA PHE A 38 -2.29 10.34 16.44
C PHE A 38 -3.35 9.72 17.35
N VAL A 39 -3.50 8.39 17.32
CA VAL A 39 -4.47 7.64 18.12
C VAL A 39 -3.82 7.03 19.37
N ILE A 40 -2.52 6.71 19.32
CA ILE A 40 -1.79 6.12 20.45
C ILE A 40 -1.33 7.20 21.43
N GLY A 41 -1.63 7.01 22.72
CA GLY A 41 -1.06 7.79 23.82
C GLY A 41 0.40 7.41 24.05
N PHE A 42 1.34 8.07 23.37
CA PHE A 42 2.78 7.80 23.48
C PHE A 42 3.34 7.95 24.90
N ASP A 43 2.65 8.71 25.73
CA ASP A 43 3.00 9.07 27.10
C ASP A 43 2.60 8.02 28.14
N ASP A 44 1.69 7.09 27.81
CA ASP A 44 1.27 6.02 28.72
C ASP A 44 1.33 4.63 28.06
N PRO A 45 2.32 3.79 28.44
CA PRO A 45 2.45 2.41 27.97
C PRO A 45 1.23 1.53 28.25
N ALA A 46 0.39 1.86 29.23
CA ALA A 46 -0.83 1.11 29.49
C ALA A 46 -1.79 1.15 28.29
N THR A 47 -1.71 2.21 27.46
CA THR A 47 -2.58 2.41 26.30
C THR A 47 -2.25 1.49 25.13
N TYR A 48 -0.98 1.11 24.93
CA TYR A 48 -0.54 0.30 23.79
C TYR A 48 0.11 -1.04 24.17
N SER A 49 0.26 -1.32 25.48
CA SER A 49 0.94 -2.54 25.95
C SER A 49 0.25 -3.85 25.57
N LYS A 50 -1.08 -3.81 25.37
CA LYS A 50 -1.90 -4.96 24.98
C LYS A 50 -2.15 -5.02 23.47
N ASP A 51 -1.67 -4.04 22.73
CA ASP A 51 -1.80 -4.00 21.27
C ASP A 51 -0.80 -4.93 20.61
N TRP A 52 -1.06 -5.27 19.35
CA TRP A 52 -0.17 -6.12 18.58
C TRP A 52 1.16 -5.41 18.34
N GLY A 53 2.25 -5.99 18.86
CA GLY A 53 3.58 -5.37 18.87
C GLY A 53 3.95 -4.69 20.20
N GLY A 54 3.03 -4.61 21.16
CA GLY A 54 3.33 -4.26 22.56
C GLY A 54 4.22 -5.31 23.24
N PRO A 55 4.84 -5.00 24.40
CA PRO A 55 4.74 -3.77 25.19
C PRO A 55 5.65 -2.63 24.72
N SER A 56 6.44 -2.84 23.67
CA SER A 56 7.33 -1.80 23.14
C SER A 56 6.61 -0.92 22.13
N LEU A 57 6.80 0.40 22.23
CA LEU A 57 6.24 1.32 21.24
C LEU A 57 6.76 1.03 19.82
N ALA A 58 8.03 0.63 19.69
CA ALA A 58 8.65 0.28 18.42
C ALA A 58 7.95 -0.91 17.74
N GLY A 59 7.56 -1.93 18.51
CA GLY A 59 6.85 -3.09 17.96
C GLY A 59 5.44 -2.74 17.50
N VAL A 60 4.70 -1.92 18.26
CA VAL A 60 3.38 -1.42 17.84
C VAL A 60 3.50 -0.62 16.55
N LEU A 61 4.43 0.35 16.49
CA LEU A 61 4.67 1.13 15.28
C LEU A 61 5.09 0.26 14.09
N LEU A 62 5.87 -0.80 14.30
CA LEU A 62 6.27 -1.70 13.22
C LEU A 62 5.08 -2.46 12.63
N VAL A 63 4.21 -3.03 13.47
CA VAL A 63 3.04 -3.81 13.04
C VAL A 63 2.01 -2.92 12.34
N HIS A 64 1.82 -1.71 12.87
CA HIS A 64 0.75 -0.83 12.45
C HIS A 64 1.16 0.14 11.33
N CYS A 65 2.37 0.69 11.39
CA CYS A 65 2.89 1.63 10.38
C CYS A 65 3.70 0.93 9.28
N GLY A 66 4.40 -0.17 9.59
CA GLY A 66 5.28 -0.86 8.64
C GLY A 66 4.59 -1.25 7.31
N PRO A 67 3.42 -1.93 7.34
CA PRO A 67 2.69 -2.27 6.11
C PRO A 67 2.29 -1.05 5.28
N GLY A 68 1.93 0.06 5.93
CA GLY A 68 1.61 1.31 5.25
C GLY A 68 2.83 1.94 4.58
N VAL A 69 3.99 1.96 5.24
CA VAL A 69 5.25 2.44 4.65
C VAL A 69 5.63 1.63 3.41
N ILE A 70 5.56 0.29 3.50
CA ILE A 70 5.83 -0.59 2.34
C ILE A 70 4.86 -0.29 1.20
N SER A 71 3.57 -0.13 1.52
CA SER A 71 2.54 0.20 0.52
C SER A 71 2.81 1.53 -0.17
N ALA A 72 3.19 2.57 0.58
CA ALA A 72 3.56 3.88 0.03
C ALA A 72 4.73 3.77 -0.95
N ILE A 73 5.77 3.01 -0.58
CA ILE A 73 6.95 2.79 -1.43
C ILE A 73 6.55 2.09 -2.74
N LEU A 74 5.77 1.01 -2.66
CA LEU A 74 5.37 0.25 -3.84
C LEU A 74 4.48 1.07 -4.79
N ILE A 75 3.51 1.81 -4.24
CA ILE A 75 2.64 2.70 -5.02
C ILE A 75 3.46 3.81 -5.67
N GLY A 76 4.34 4.47 -4.90
CA GLY A 76 5.20 5.53 -5.38
C GLY A 76 6.17 5.06 -6.48
N TRP A 77 6.75 3.87 -6.31
CA TRP A 77 7.62 3.25 -7.31
C TRP A 77 6.86 2.89 -8.59
N GLY A 78 5.68 2.28 -8.45
CA GLY A 78 4.79 1.98 -9.57
C GLY A 78 4.42 3.23 -10.38
N LEU A 79 4.06 4.31 -9.68
CA LEU A 79 3.74 5.59 -10.30
C LEU A 79 4.95 6.22 -11.00
N ALA A 80 6.12 6.21 -10.35
CA ALA A 80 7.36 6.71 -10.93
C ALA A 80 7.75 5.95 -12.21
N ARG A 81 7.62 4.62 -12.20
CA ARG A 81 7.88 3.77 -13.37
C ARG A 81 6.91 4.08 -14.50
N TRP A 82 5.62 4.21 -14.21
CA TRP A 82 4.60 4.55 -15.21
C TRP A 82 4.87 5.92 -15.85
N ARG A 83 5.21 6.93 -15.05
CA ARG A 83 5.55 8.28 -15.56
C ARG A 83 6.74 8.25 -16.50
N ARG A 84 7.79 7.48 -16.20
CA ARG A 84 8.95 7.32 -17.11
C ARG A 84 8.55 6.74 -18.45
N THR A 85 7.71 5.69 -18.46
CA THR A 85 7.26 5.08 -19.72
C THR A 85 6.40 6.01 -20.57
N VAL A 86 5.54 6.82 -19.95
CA VAL A 86 4.66 7.77 -20.67
C VAL A 86 5.45 8.97 -21.20
N VAL A 87 6.42 9.48 -20.45
CA VAL A 87 7.27 10.60 -20.87
C VAL A 87 8.22 10.20 -22.00
N SER A 88 8.81 9.00 -21.94
CA SER A 88 9.66 8.49 -23.04
C SER A 88 8.89 8.25 -24.34
N ALA A 89 7.58 7.95 -24.28
CA ALA A 89 6.75 7.78 -25.46
C ALA A 89 6.32 9.11 -26.13
N ARG A 90 6.64 10.27 -25.52
CA ARG A 90 6.33 11.61 -26.03
C ARG A 90 7.53 12.33 -26.68
N ARG A 91 8.71 11.72 -26.71
CA ARG A 91 9.89 12.21 -27.43
C ARG A 91 10.11 11.37 -28.67
#